data_AF-A0A9P5XUJ3-F1
#
_entry.id   AF-A0A9P5XUJ3-F1
#
_cell.length_a   1.000
_cell.length_b   1.000
_cell.length_c   1.000
_cell.angle_alpha   90.00
_cell.angle_beta   90.00
_cell.angle_gamma   90.00
#
_symmetry.space_group_name_H-M   'P 1'
#
loop_
_entity.id
_entity.type
_entity.pdbx_description
1 polymer ?
#
loop_
_entity_poly.entity_id
_entity_poly.type
_entity_poly.pdbx_seq_one_letter_code
_entity_poly.pdbx_strand_id
1 'polypeptide(L)'
;MSSVGFILATVYETTKLVMLGMWVHAMFIKYQDFPLQERFSLLDVLLLSPTMISAGADRFTPVITDGIVIWRAFTLLQRRRWLVIFPSFLLIGSAASYVTFIISAANDVHNVHSYVRSIAGVGVGLSLGTNTIGTALIGYAYWQVVSSLSLPINPMTCAHRLHKRDMAKDVERSTPTPAEKILALLVDSGLVYCVIQAAYFMQGFFEHNMSAVEKHVHTVFKNIYYELSAMYPTMVLALVNNHRDLETMRLMNAFIPPTIITAESNYTTIRFVVPNSITTTRAANSTVESVDRI
;
A
#
# COMPACT_ATOMS: atom_id res chain seq x y z
N MET A 1 -5.53 -6.72 -11.88
CA MET A 1 -5.06 -6.96 -10.50
C MET A 1 -5.36 -5.80 -9.55
N SER A 2 -5.33 -4.54 -10.01
CA SER A 2 -5.62 -3.37 -9.17
C SER A 2 -7.00 -3.36 -8.51
N SER A 3 -8.04 -3.72 -9.27
CA SER A 3 -9.41 -3.72 -8.78
C SER A 3 -9.62 -4.70 -7.62
N VAL A 4 -8.93 -5.85 -7.64
CA VAL A 4 -9.10 -6.91 -6.64
C VAL A 4 -8.55 -6.49 -5.28
N GLY A 5 -7.36 -5.88 -5.23
CA GLY A 5 -6.79 -5.38 -3.98
C GLY A 5 -7.61 -4.26 -3.37
N PHE A 6 -8.12 -3.34 -4.21
CA PHE A 6 -9.01 -2.27 -3.76
C PHE A 6 -10.33 -2.81 -3.21
N ILE A 7 -10.96 -3.78 -3.90
CA ILE A 7 -12.19 -4.42 -3.43
C ILE A 7 -11.95 -5.08 -2.08
N LEU A 8 -10.84 -5.80 -1.90
CA LEU A 8 -10.58 -6.49 -0.62
C LEU A 8 -10.25 -5.55 0.52
N ALA A 9 -9.48 -4.49 0.27
CA ALA A 9 -9.28 -3.44 1.27
C ALA A 9 -10.62 -2.76 1.64
N THR A 10 -11.48 -2.50 0.65
CA THR A 10 -12.81 -1.93 0.89
C THR A 10 -13.70 -2.89 1.66
N VAL A 11 -13.75 -4.17 1.28
CA VAL A 11 -14.52 -5.21 2.00
C VAL A 11 -14.03 -5.33 3.44
N TYR A 12 -12.71 -5.29 3.66
CA TYR A 12 -12.11 -5.33 4.97
C TYR A 12 -12.54 -4.14 5.85
N GLU A 13 -12.36 -2.91 5.36
CA GLU A 13 -12.71 -1.70 6.10
C GLU A 13 -14.23 -1.58 6.34
N THR A 14 -15.04 -1.88 5.32
CA THR A 14 -16.50 -1.90 5.47
C THR A 14 -16.95 -2.95 6.48
N THR A 15 -16.30 -4.12 6.54
CA THR A 15 -16.62 -5.16 7.53
C THR A 15 -16.33 -4.67 8.95
N LYS A 16 -15.20 -3.99 9.20
CA LYS A 16 -14.91 -3.38 10.50
C LYS A 16 -15.94 -2.33 10.91
N LEU A 17 -16.35 -1.46 9.97
CA LEU A 17 -17.38 -0.44 10.21
C LEU A 17 -18.73 -1.08 10.54
N VAL A 18 -19.11 -2.13 9.82
CA VAL A 18 -20.34 -2.89 10.08
C VAL A 18 -20.28 -3.57 11.45
N MET A 19 -19.16 -4.19 11.81
CA MET A 19 -18.98 -4.78 13.14
C MET A 19 -19.10 -3.73 14.24
N LEU A 20 -18.47 -2.57 14.08
CA LEU A 20 -18.56 -1.47 15.04
C LEU A 20 -20.00 -0.99 15.19
N GLY A 21 -20.71 -0.82 14.08
CA GLY A 21 -22.13 -0.45 14.07
C GLY A 21 -23.00 -1.50 14.76
N MET A 22 -22.77 -2.79 14.47
CA MET A 22 -23.45 -3.90 15.14
C MET A 22 -23.16 -3.94 16.64
N TRP A 23 -21.91 -3.70 17.03
CA TRP A 23 -21.47 -3.64 18.42
C TRP A 23 -22.20 -2.54 19.18
N VAL A 24 -22.20 -1.30 18.65
CA VAL A 24 -22.89 -0.16 19.24
C VAL A 24 -24.41 -0.41 19.31
N HIS A 25 -25.02 -0.84 18.20
CA HIS A 25 -26.46 -1.10 18.15
C HIS A 25 -26.89 -2.20 19.13
N ALA A 26 -26.13 -3.30 19.21
CA ALA A 26 -26.42 -4.40 20.12
C ALA A 26 -26.28 -3.98 21.59
N MET A 27 -25.21 -3.26 21.94
CA MET A 27 -24.92 -2.86 23.32
C MET A 27 -25.89 -1.81 23.87
N PHE A 28 -26.30 -0.85 23.03
CA PHE A 28 -27.09 0.30 23.46
C PHE A 28 -28.57 0.21 23.14
N ILE A 29 -28.97 -0.54 22.10
CA ILE A 29 -30.37 -0.54 21.63
C ILE A 29 -31.02 -1.91 21.85
N LYS A 30 -30.44 -2.98 21.30
CA LYS A 30 -31.11 -4.28 21.23
C LYS A 30 -31.13 -5.04 22.57
N TYR A 31 -30.06 -4.98 23.35
CA TYR A 31 -29.89 -5.79 24.56
C TYR A 31 -29.82 -4.95 25.84
N GLN A 32 -30.45 -3.77 25.85
CA GLN A 32 -30.41 -2.87 27.01
C GLN A 32 -30.98 -3.48 28.30
N ASP A 33 -31.85 -4.48 28.19
CA ASP A 33 -32.50 -5.11 29.35
C ASP A 33 -31.68 -6.25 29.98
N PHE A 34 -30.66 -6.75 29.28
CA PHE A 34 -29.84 -7.87 29.74
C PHE A 34 -28.69 -7.40 30.64
N PRO A 35 -28.22 -8.21 31.60
CA PRO A 35 -27.00 -7.92 32.33
C PRO A 35 -25.80 -7.90 31.37
N LEU A 36 -24.78 -7.09 31.70
CA LEU A 36 -23.63 -6.81 30.83
C LEU A 36 -22.95 -8.09 30.30
N GLN A 37 -22.84 -9.13 31.15
CA GLN A 37 -22.22 -10.41 30.81
C GLN A 37 -22.98 -11.16 29.71
N GLU A 38 -24.31 -11.14 29.76
CA GLU A 38 -25.16 -11.85 28.78
C GLU A 38 -25.24 -11.09 27.45
N ARG A 39 -25.04 -9.76 27.48
CA ARG A 39 -24.88 -8.98 26.24
C ARG A 39 -23.65 -9.42 25.47
N PHE A 40 -22.52 -9.66 26.15
CA PHE A 40 -21.29 -10.10 25.49
C PHE A 40 -21.45 -11.48 24.84
N SER A 41 -22.10 -12.44 25.51
CA SER A 41 -22.32 -13.76 24.91
C SER A 41 -23.26 -13.72 23.69
N LEU A 42 -24.33 -12.90 23.73
CA LEU A 42 -25.21 -12.69 22.58
C LEU A 42 -24.49 -11.98 21.43
N LEU A 43 -23.58 -11.07 21.78
CA LEU A 43 -22.77 -10.32 20.81
C LEU A 43 -21.75 -11.23 20.11
N ASP A 44 -21.13 -12.16 20.83
CA ASP A 44 -20.20 -13.14 20.24
C ASP A 44 -20.88 -13.98 19.15
N VAL A 45 -22.12 -14.43 19.40
CA VAL A 45 -22.91 -15.18 18.41
C VAL A 45 -23.27 -14.29 17.21
N LEU A 46 -23.69 -13.05 17.46
CA LEU A 46 -24.09 -12.11 16.41
C LEU A 46 -22.89 -11.69 15.53
N LEU A 47 -21.71 -11.55 16.13
CA LEU A 47 -20.48 -11.16 15.45
C LEU A 47 -19.76 -12.33 14.79
N LEU A 48 -20.17 -13.58 15.01
CA LEU A 48 -19.50 -14.75 14.45
C LEU A 48 -19.37 -14.67 12.91
N SER A 49 -20.47 -14.38 12.21
CA SER A 49 -20.48 -14.28 10.75
C SER A 49 -19.55 -13.18 10.20
N PRO A 50 -19.67 -11.90 10.61
CA PRO A 50 -18.77 -10.86 10.12
C PRO A 50 -17.32 -11.13 10.55
N THR A 51 -17.08 -11.74 11.72
CA THR A 51 -15.73 -12.07 12.19
C THR A 51 -15.04 -13.07 11.29
N MET A 52 -15.77 -14.08 10.80
CA MET A 52 -15.23 -15.03 9.83
C MET A 52 -14.90 -14.36 8.49
N ILE A 53 -15.71 -13.40 8.04
CA ILE A 53 -15.45 -12.63 6.81
C ILE A 53 -14.20 -11.77 6.97
N SER A 54 -14.10 -11.02 8.08
CA SER A 54 -12.92 -10.20 8.38
C SER A 54 -11.67 -11.06 8.51
N ALA A 55 -11.75 -12.18 9.24
CA ALA A 55 -10.65 -13.11 9.39
C ALA A 55 -10.20 -13.67 8.04
N GLY A 56 -11.14 -13.97 7.13
CA GLY A 56 -10.80 -14.35 5.76
C GLY A 56 -10.04 -13.24 5.03
N ALA A 57 -10.57 -12.01 5.04
CA ALA A 57 -9.95 -10.86 4.39
C ALA A 57 -8.54 -10.57 4.92
N ASP A 58 -8.34 -10.60 6.25
CA ASP A 58 -7.04 -10.44 6.90
C ASP A 58 -6.00 -11.44 6.37
N ARG A 59 -6.41 -12.70 6.13
CA ARG A 59 -5.50 -13.77 5.70
C ARG A 59 -5.21 -13.73 4.21
N PHE A 60 -6.17 -13.32 3.38
CA PHE A 60 -5.95 -13.20 1.93
C PHE A 60 -5.21 -11.92 1.53
N THR A 61 -5.22 -10.88 2.37
CA THR A 61 -4.52 -9.63 2.09
C THR A 61 -3.01 -9.86 1.83
N PRO A 62 -2.25 -10.56 2.71
CA PRO A 62 -0.85 -10.92 2.44
C PRO A 62 -0.62 -11.73 1.16
N VAL A 63 -1.55 -12.61 0.79
CA VAL A 63 -1.44 -13.40 -0.46
C VAL A 63 -1.47 -12.46 -1.67
N ILE A 64 -2.31 -11.43 -1.64
CA ILE A 64 -2.40 -10.49 -2.74
C ILE A 64 -1.19 -9.58 -2.80
N THR A 65 -0.70 -9.11 -1.65
CA THR A 65 0.53 -8.31 -1.61
C THR A 65 1.71 -9.09 -2.18
N ASP A 66 1.85 -10.37 -1.81
CA ASP A 66 2.90 -11.23 -2.30
C ASP A 66 2.74 -11.50 -3.81
N GLY A 67 1.50 -11.68 -4.28
CA GLY A 67 1.19 -11.78 -5.70
C GLY A 67 1.66 -10.56 -6.51
N ILE A 68 1.55 -9.35 -5.96
CA ILE A 68 2.06 -8.12 -6.58
C ILE A 68 3.59 -8.11 -6.62
N VAL A 69 4.25 -8.57 -5.55
CA VAL A 69 5.72 -8.68 -5.53
C VAL A 69 6.21 -9.69 -6.57
N ILE A 70 5.58 -10.86 -6.67
CA ILE A 70 5.87 -11.87 -7.69
C ILE A 70 5.64 -11.31 -9.09
N TRP A 71 4.51 -10.66 -9.32
CA TRP A 71 4.20 -10.03 -10.61
C TRP A 71 5.27 -9.01 -11.00
N ARG A 72 5.72 -8.17 -10.05
CA ARG A 72 6.81 -7.22 -10.28
C ARG A 72 8.12 -7.94 -10.64
N ALA A 73 8.52 -8.95 -9.87
CA ALA A 73 9.70 -9.75 -10.16
C ALA A 73 9.62 -10.39 -11.57
N PHE A 74 8.44 -10.90 -11.94
CA PHE A 74 8.17 -11.46 -13.26
C PHE A 74 8.34 -10.44 -14.39
N THR A 75 7.82 -9.23 -14.24
CA THR A 75 7.94 -8.18 -15.26
C THR A 75 9.39 -7.74 -15.49
N LEU A 76 10.22 -7.76 -14.45
CA LEU A 76 11.65 -7.41 -14.54
C LEU A 76 12.51 -8.56 -15.09
N LEU A 77 12.21 -9.81 -14.71
CA LEU A 77 13.00 -10.99 -15.08
C LEU A 77 12.52 -11.65 -16.39
N GLN A 78 12.15 -10.87 -17.41
CA GLN A 78 11.55 -11.40 -18.65
C GLN A 78 12.33 -12.56 -19.28
N ARG A 79 13.66 -12.54 -19.18
CA ARG A 79 14.56 -13.56 -19.74
C ARG A 79 14.72 -14.82 -18.86
N ARG A 80 14.48 -14.74 -17.54
CA ARG A 80 14.70 -15.83 -16.57
C ARG A 80 13.43 -16.14 -15.77
N ARG A 81 12.32 -16.35 -16.48
CA ARG A 81 10.99 -16.61 -15.88
C ARG A 81 10.96 -17.83 -14.94
N TRP A 82 11.84 -18.80 -15.15
CA TRP A 82 11.98 -19.97 -14.29
C TRP A 82 12.24 -19.63 -12.81
N LEU A 83 12.91 -18.51 -12.52
CA LEU A 83 13.16 -18.07 -11.14
C LEU A 83 11.89 -17.66 -10.38
N VAL A 84 10.81 -17.36 -11.08
CA VAL A 84 9.51 -16.93 -10.50
C VAL A 84 8.65 -18.12 -10.09
N ILE A 85 8.95 -19.32 -10.57
CA ILE A 85 8.18 -20.54 -10.25
C ILE A 85 8.27 -20.85 -8.76
N PHE A 86 9.45 -20.69 -8.16
CA PHE A 86 9.68 -20.97 -6.74
C PHE A 86 8.83 -20.09 -5.80
N PRO A 87 8.87 -18.74 -5.87
CA PRO A 87 7.99 -17.91 -5.03
C PRO A 87 6.49 -18.09 -5.37
N SER A 88 6.14 -18.46 -6.60
CA SER A 88 4.75 -18.78 -6.95
C SER A 88 4.25 -20.04 -6.23
N PHE A 89 5.11 -21.04 -6.06
CA PHE A 89 4.80 -22.24 -5.29
C PHE A 89 4.60 -21.91 -3.80
N LEU A 90 5.46 -21.06 -3.23
CA LEU A 90 5.30 -20.58 -1.85
C LEU A 90 4.00 -19.80 -1.65
N LEU A 91 3.63 -18.96 -2.64
CA LEU A 91 2.36 -18.23 -2.63
C LEU A 91 1.16 -19.18 -2.58
N ILE A 92 1.14 -20.20 -3.43
CA ILE A 92 0.07 -21.23 -3.44
C ILE A 92 0.02 -21.95 -2.09
N GLY A 93 1.17 -22.31 -1.52
CA GLY A 93 1.25 -22.92 -0.20
C GLY A 93 0.69 -22.02 0.92
N SER A 94 0.97 -20.71 0.87
CA SER A 94 0.43 -19.75 1.82
C SER A 94 -1.10 -19.63 1.70
N ALA A 95 -1.62 -19.54 0.47
CA ALA A 95 -3.05 -19.47 0.21
C ALA A 95 -3.77 -20.75 0.67
N ALA A 96 -3.20 -21.93 0.38
CA ALA A 96 -3.73 -23.21 0.84
C ALA A 96 -3.77 -23.28 2.37
N SER A 97 -2.69 -22.83 3.05
CA SER A 97 -2.63 -22.79 4.51
C SER A 97 -3.76 -21.92 5.10
N TYR A 98 -4.05 -20.77 4.49
CA TYR A 98 -5.15 -19.91 4.95
C TYR A 98 -6.54 -20.50 4.68
N VAL A 99 -6.75 -21.18 3.56
CA VAL A 99 -8.00 -21.91 3.30
C VAL A 99 -8.20 -23.01 4.34
N THR A 100 -7.17 -23.80 4.63
CA THR A 100 -7.22 -24.83 5.67
C THR A 100 -7.53 -24.22 7.04
N PHE A 101 -6.90 -23.09 7.38
CA PHE A 101 -7.20 -22.36 8.62
C PHE A 101 -8.68 -21.98 8.73
N ILE A 102 -9.27 -21.39 7.68
CA ILE A 102 -10.68 -20.96 7.70
C ILE A 102 -11.61 -22.15 7.86
N ILE A 103 -11.36 -23.25 7.12
CA ILE A 103 -12.15 -24.48 7.22
C ILE A 103 -12.03 -25.10 8.62
N SER A 104 -10.82 -25.16 9.18
CA SER A 104 -10.62 -25.68 10.54
C SER A 104 -11.28 -24.81 11.61
N ALA A 105 -11.25 -23.48 11.46
CA ALA A 105 -11.91 -22.56 12.36
C ALA A 105 -13.44 -22.67 12.31
N ALA A 106 -14.01 -22.91 11.12
CA ALA A 106 -15.45 -23.06 10.94
C ALA A 106 -16.01 -24.35 11.54
N ASN A 107 -15.21 -25.41 11.65
CA ASN A 107 -15.65 -26.72 12.11
C ASN A 107 -15.56 -26.93 13.64
N ASP A 108 -15.19 -25.90 14.41
CA ASP A 108 -15.05 -25.89 15.89
C ASP A 108 -14.56 -27.21 16.50
N VAL A 109 -13.52 -27.77 15.89
CA VAL A 109 -12.97 -29.04 16.36
C VAL A 109 -12.15 -28.74 17.62
N HIS A 110 -12.72 -29.00 18.80
CA HIS A 110 -12.21 -28.63 20.12
C HIS A 110 -10.72 -28.97 20.43
N ASN A 111 -10.08 -29.85 19.65
CA ASN A 111 -8.64 -30.18 19.80
C ASN A 111 -7.71 -29.47 18.79
N VAL A 112 -8.23 -28.54 17.99
CA VAL A 112 -7.51 -28.03 16.81
C VAL A 112 -6.86 -26.67 17.08
N HIS A 113 -6.98 -26.08 18.26
CA HIS A 113 -6.33 -24.80 18.56
C HIS A 113 -4.80 -24.81 18.32
N SER A 114 -4.11 -25.88 18.72
CA SER A 114 -2.67 -26.02 18.46
C SER A 114 -2.35 -26.17 16.96
N TYR A 115 -3.18 -26.94 16.26
CA TYR A 115 -3.03 -27.19 14.82
C TYR A 115 -3.32 -25.94 13.96
N VAL A 116 -4.41 -25.23 14.27
CA VAL A 116 -4.80 -23.96 13.65
C VAL A 116 -3.70 -22.92 13.82
N ARG A 117 -3.11 -22.79 15.02
CA ARG A 117 -1.98 -21.87 15.26
C ARG A 117 -0.77 -22.25 14.41
N SER A 118 -0.44 -23.55 14.34
CA SER A 118 0.69 -24.04 13.54
C SER A 118 0.49 -23.76 12.04
N ILE A 119 -0.70 -24.00 11.49
CA ILE A 119 -1.01 -23.69 10.08
C ILE A 119 -0.92 -22.18 9.81
N ALA A 120 -1.45 -21.36 10.71
CA ALA A 120 -1.38 -19.91 10.56
C ALA A 120 0.08 -19.42 10.51
N GLY A 121 0.94 -19.96 11.39
CA GLY A 121 2.38 -19.68 11.41
C GLY A 121 3.07 -20.11 10.11
N VAL A 122 2.73 -21.29 9.59
CA VAL A 122 3.24 -21.77 8.28
C VAL A 122 2.81 -20.84 7.15
N GLY A 123 1.55 -20.40 7.11
CA GLY A 123 1.05 -19.47 6.11
C GLY A 123 1.80 -18.14 6.12
N VAL A 124 2.02 -17.56 7.30
CA VAL A 124 2.81 -16.32 7.47
C VAL A 124 4.27 -16.53 7.07
N GLY A 125 4.88 -17.65 7.46
CA GLY A 125 6.27 -17.96 7.11
C GLY A 125 6.48 -18.17 5.61
N LEU A 126 5.55 -18.86 4.94
CA LEU A 126 5.56 -19.02 3.47
C LEU A 126 5.40 -17.69 2.74
N SER A 127 4.52 -16.82 3.27
CA SER A 127 4.32 -15.47 2.75
C SER A 127 5.58 -14.61 2.93
N LEU A 128 6.21 -14.65 4.10
CA LEU A 128 7.50 -13.97 4.36
C LEU A 128 8.60 -14.47 3.41
N GLY A 129 8.69 -15.79 3.19
CA GLY A 129 9.62 -16.39 2.24
C GLY A 129 9.37 -15.87 0.83
N THR A 130 8.11 -15.87 0.39
CA THR A 130 7.70 -15.35 -0.92
C THR A 130 8.15 -13.91 -1.12
N ASN A 131 7.91 -13.05 -0.13
CA ASN A 131 8.26 -11.64 -0.21
C ASN A 131 9.78 -11.41 -0.18
N THR A 132 10.49 -12.13 0.69
CA THR A 132 11.95 -12.05 0.80
C THR A 132 12.61 -12.44 -0.52
N ILE A 133 12.18 -13.57 -1.11
CA ILE A 133 12.70 -14.05 -2.38
C ILE A 133 12.32 -13.12 -3.52
N GLY A 134 11.07 -12.66 -3.57
CA GLY A 134 10.60 -11.71 -4.58
C GLY A 134 11.39 -10.40 -4.54
N THR A 135 11.61 -9.84 -3.36
CA THR A 135 12.41 -8.64 -3.14
C THR A 135 13.88 -8.87 -3.52
N ALA A 136 14.46 -10.01 -3.15
CA ALA A 136 15.83 -10.36 -3.54
C ALA A 136 15.96 -10.54 -5.07
N LEU A 137 14.97 -11.12 -5.74
CA LEU A 137 14.93 -11.27 -7.20
C LEU A 137 14.85 -9.90 -7.91
N ILE A 138 14.07 -8.97 -7.37
CA ILE A 138 14.00 -7.59 -7.88
C ILE A 138 15.36 -6.89 -7.70
N GLY A 139 15.97 -7.00 -6.52
CA GLY A 139 17.30 -6.47 -6.25
C GLY A 139 18.39 -7.07 -7.15
N TYR A 140 18.30 -8.39 -7.41
CA TYR A 140 19.21 -9.08 -8.32
C TYR A 140 19.03 -8.63 -9.77
N ALA A 141 17.79 -8.49 -10.25
CA ALA A 141 17.50 -7.96 -11.59
C ALA A 141 18.09 -6.55 -11.76
N TYR A 142 17.95 -5.71 -10.74
CA TYR A 142 18.57 -4.39 -10.73
C TYR A 142 20.10 -4.46 -10.77
N TRP A 143 20.69 -5.27 -9.89
CA TRP A 143 22.14 -5.47 -9.86
C TRP A 143 22.67 -5.90 -11.22
N GLN A 144 21.97 -6.81 -11.93
CA GLN A 144 22.36 -7.22 -13.27
C GLN A 144 22.37 -6.07 -14.28
N VAL A 145 21.38 -5.17 -14.24
CA VAL A 145 21.33 -4.01 -15.14
C VAL A 145 22.50 -3.07 -14.85
N VAL A 146 22.72 -2.74 -13.58
CA VAL A 146 23.83 -1.88 -13.15
C VAL A 146 25.18 -2.51 -13.50
N SER A 147 25.37 -3.81 -13.20
CA SER A 147 26.61 -4.51 -13.49
C SER A 147 26.89 -4.66 -14.98
N SER A 148 25.84 -4.76 -15.81
CA SER A 148 25.99 -4.80 -17.27
C SER A 148 26.38 -3.43 -17.83
N LEU A 149 26.00 -2.34 -17.15
CA LEU A 149 26.46 -0.99 -17.46
C LEU A 149 27.91 -0.76 -17.00
N SER A 150 28.33 -1.45 -15.94
CA SER A 150 29.70 -1.48 -15.40
C SER A 150 30.66 -2.32 -16.25
N LEU A 151 30.69 -2.10 -17.57
CA LEU A 151 31.83 -2.53 -18.38
C LEU A 151 33.12 -1.92 -17.79
N PRO A 152 34.27 -2.62 -17.86
CA PRO A 152 35.56 -2.13 -17.41
C PRO A 152 36.08 -1.11 -18.41
N ILE A 153 35.37 0.00 -18.56
CA ILE A 153 35.95 1.17 -19.14
C ILE A 153 36.64 1.87 -17.99
N ASN A 154 37.96 2.00 -18.10
CA ASN A 154 38.78 2.87 -17.25
C ASN A 154 37.92 4.01 -16.68
N PRO A 155 37.78 4.14 -15.34
CA PRO A 155 36.88 5.09 -14.69
C PRO A 155 37.14 6.55 -15.07
N MET A 156 38.18 6.82 -15.87
CA MET A 156 38.62 8.13 -16.30
C MET A 156 38.28 8.48 -17.77
N THR A 157 37.88 7.55 -18.65
CA THR A 157 37.89 7.82 -20.11
C THR A 157 36.59 7.66 -20.90
N CYS A 158 35.54 6.95 -20.43
CA CYS A 158 34.25 6.90 -21.16
C CYS A 158 33.08 7.66 -20.55
N ALA A 159 33.04 7.88 -19.23
CA ALA A 159 32.09 8.84 -18.65
C ALA A 159 32.29 10.25 -19.27
N HIS A 160 33.49 10.50 -19.81
CA HIS A 160 33.87 11.72 -20.52
C HIS A 160 33.57 11.72 -22.02
N ARG A 161 33.28 10.60 -22.68
CA ARG A 161 33.18 10.56 -24.16
C ARG A 161 31.77 10.44 -24.73
N LEU A 162 30.79 9.97 -23.95
CA LEU A 162 29.39 9.91 -24.39
C LEU A 162 28.48 10.99 -23.76
N HIS A 163 28.91 11.66 -22.69
CA HIS A 163 28.18 12.80 -22.11
C HIS A 163 28.79 14.17 -22.47
N LYS A 164 30.00 14.18 -23.04
CA LYS A 164 30.76 15.43 -23.23
C LYS A 164 30.90 15.90 -24.67
N ARG A 165 30.30 15.22 -25.65
CA ARG A 165 30.47 15.65 -27.04
C ARG A 165 29.43 16.65 -27.55
N ASP A 166 28.23 16.74 -26.96
CA ASP A 166 27.24 17.75 -27.42
C ASP A 166 26.47 18.53 -26.34
N MET A 167 26.61 18.23 -25.03
CA MET A 167 25.80 18.89 -23.98
C MET A 167 26.63 19.63 -22.92
N ALA A 168 27.94 19.76 -23.12
CA ALA A 168 28.87 20.37 -22.17
C ALA A 168 28.78 21.92 -22.08
N LYS A 169 27.63 22.53 -22.37
CA LYS A 169 27.49 23.98 -22.16
C LYS A 169 26.30 24.46 -21.37
N ASP A 170 25.24 23.70 -21.16
CA ASP A 170 24.12 24.22 -20.38
C ASP A 170 23.52 23.18 -19.42
N VAL A 171 23.76 23.41 -18.12
CA VAL A 171 22.96 22.98 -16.95
C VAL A 171 23.15 21.51 -16.54
N GLU A 172 24.07 21.14 -15.65
CA GLU A 172 24.12 21.50 -14.21
C GLU A 172 22.83 21.17 -13.43
N ARG A 173 22.36 19.94 -13.53
CA ARG A 173 21.69 19.18 -12.45
C ARG A 173 21.45 17.79 -13.00
N SER A 174 22.32 16.85 -12.65
CA SER A 174 22.09 15.43 -12.90
C SER A 174 20.88 15.01 -12.06
N THR A 175 19.68 15.24 -12.60
CA THR A 175 18.45 14.76 -11.99
C THR A 175 18.54 13.24 -12.03
N PRO A 176 18.40 12.55 -10.89
CA PRO A 176 18.46 11.10 -10.85
C PRO A 176 17.54 10.56 -11.93
N THR A 177 18.01 9.57 -12.69
CA THR A 177 17.20 9.06 -13.79
C THR A 177 15.88 8.56 -13.21
N PRO A 178 14.75 8.78 -13.88
CA PRO A 178 13.44 8.46 -13.32
C PRO A 178 13.36 7.00 -12.85
N ALA A 179 13.99 6.09 -13.62
CA ALA A 179 14.11 4.68 -13.29
C ALA A 179 14.85 4.43 -11.96
N GLU A 180 15.86 5.24 -11.62
CA GLU A 180 16.65 5.12 -10.40
C GLU A 180 15.86 5.57 -9.16
N LYS A 181 15.06 6.65 -9.27
CA LYS A 181 14.14 7.08 -8.20
C LYS A 181 13.03 6.06 -7.99
N ILE A 182 12.46 5.56 -9.09
CA ILE A 182 11.39 4.55 -9.06
C ILE A 182 11.90 3.29 -8.38
N LEU A 183 13.07 2.82 -8.78
CA LEU A 183 13.61 1.56 -8.31
C LEU A 183 14.13 1.66 -6.89
N ALA A 184 14.71 2.80 -6.49
CA ALA A 184 15.03 3.08 -5.09
C ALA A 184 13.76 3.03 -4.23
N LEU A 185 12.67 3.66 -4.67
CA LEU A 185 11.41 3.69 -3.93
C LEU A 185 10.68 2.34 -3.92
N LEU A 186 10.81 1.56 -5.00
CA LEU A 186 10.26 0.20 -5.15
C LEU A 186 11.02 -0.87 -4.36
N VAL A 187 12.34 -0.67 -4.17
CA VAL A 187 13.20 -1.50 -3.33
C VAL A 187 12.95 -1.18 -1.87
N ASP A 188 12.82 0.11 -1.54
CA ASP A 188 12.53 0.54 -0.18
C ASP A 188 11.14 0.05 0.29
N SER A 189 10.12 0.10 -0.58
CA SER A 189 8.78 -0.36 -0.22
C SER A 189 8.68 -1.88 0.02
N GLY A 190 9.47 -2.69 -0.71
CA GLY A 190 9.48 -4.15 -0.54
C GLY A 190 10.25 -4.58 0.71
N LEU A 191 11.38 -3.92 0.99
CA LEU A 191 12.19 -4.19 2.18
C LEU A 191 11.43 -3.84 3.46
N VAL A 192 10.77 -2.68 3.50
CA VAL A 192 9.94 -2.27 4.65
C VAL A 192 8.87 -3.32 4.94
N TYR A 193 8.18 -3.83 3.92
CA TYR A 193 7.19 -4.89 4.11
C TYR A 193 7.81 -6.18 4.63
N CYS A 194 8.95 -6.62 4.08
CA CYS A 194 9.70 -7.77 4.59
C CYS A 194 10.07 -7.62 6.07
N VAL A 195 10.53 -6.42 6.50
CA VAL A 195 10.90 -6.15 7.90
C VAL A 195 9.68 -6.24 8.82
N ILE A 196 8.57 -5.60 8.43
CA ILE A 196 7.32 -5.64 9.22
C ILE A 196 6.80 -7.08 9.32
N GLN A 197 6.80 -7.81 8.20
CA GLN A 197 6.35 -9.19 8.17
C GLN A 197 7.25 -10.13 8.97
N ALA A 198 8.57 -9.91 8.93
CA ALA A 198 9.53 -10.65 9.76
C ALA A 198 9.29 -10.37 11.26
N ALA A 199 9.06 -9.11 11.64
CA ALA A 199 8.71 -8.76 13.01
C ALA A 199 7.41 -9.43 13.47
N TYR A 200 6.38 -9.44 12.63
CA TYR A 200 5.12 -10.13 12.91
C TYR A 200 5.30 -11.64 13.05
N PHE A 201 6.08 -12.25 12.16
CA PHE A 201 6.42 -13.67 12.22
C PHE A 201 7.19 -14.02 13.50
N MET A 202 8.16 -13.20 13.89
CA MET A 202 8.92 -13.39 15.13
C MET A 202 8.03 -13.31 16.38
N GLN A 203 7.07 -12.37 16.42
CA GLN A 203 6.11 -12.29 17.53
C GLN A 203 5.30 -13.59 17.70
N GLY A 204 4.99 -14.28 16.60
CA GLY A 204 4.28 -15.57 16.63
C GLY A 204 5.00 -16.65 17.43
N PHE A 205 6.33 -16.62 17.53
CA PHE A 205 7.11 -17.57 18.34
C PHE A 205 7.07 -17.26 19.84
N PHE A 206 6.85 -16.00 20.22
CA PHE A 206 6.89 -15.57 21.62
C PHE A 206 5.51 -15.58 22.31
N GLU A 207 4.43 -15.88 21.57
CA GLU A 207 3.05 -15.74 22.05
C GLU A 207 2.75 -16.55 23.34
N HIS A 208 3.44 -17.67 23.56
CA HIS A 208 3.16 -18.55 24.70
C HIS A 208 3.48 -17.93 26.07
N ASN A 209 4.45 -17.02 26.13
CA ASN A 209 4.96 -16.45 27.39
C ASN A 209 4.60 -14.97 27.57
N MET A 210 3.66 -14.44 26.77
CA MET A 210 3.31 -13.02 26.80
C MET A 210 2.47 -12.65 28.02
N SER A 211 2.92 -11.62 28.74
CA SER A 211 2.16 -10.87 29.72
C SER A 211 0.91 -10.22 29.11
N ALA A 212 -0.01 -9.76 29.96
CA ALA A 212 -1.23 -9.08 29.49
C ALA A 212 -0.95 -7.83 28.64
N VAL A 213 0.12 -7.08 28.99
CA VAL A 213 0.56 -5.89 28.23
C VAL A 213 1.09 -6.29 26.85
N GLU A 214 1.92 -7.33 26.78
CA GLU A 214 2.48 -7.82 25.52
C GLU A 214 1.40 -8.34 24.56
N LYS A 215 0.34 -9.00 25.08
CA LYS A 215 -0.82 -9.40 24.27
C LYS A 215 -1.53 -8.20 23.64
N HIS A 216 -1.61 -7.08 24.36
CA HIS A 216 -2.20 -5.87 23.82
C HIS A 216 -1.32 -5.25 22.72
N VAL A 217 -0.01 -5.17 22.96
CA VAL A 217 0.97 -4.71 21.96
C VAL A 217 0.94 -5.60 20.70
N HIS A 218 0.89 -6.93 20.87
CA HIS A 218 0.77 -7.87 19.75
C HIS A 218 -0.50 -7.61 18.93
N THR A 219 -1.62 -7.34 19.60
CA THR A 219 -2.89 -7.03 18.95
C THR A 219 -2.79 -5.75 18.11
N VAL A 220 -2.20 -4.68 18.67
CA VAL A 220 -1.97 -3.42 17.96
C VAL A 220 -1.04 -3.64 16.76
N PHE A 221 0.06 -4.38 16.93
CA PHE A 221 1.01 -4.66 15.86
C PHE A 221 0.39 -5.48 14.73
N LYS A 222 -0.40 -6.49 15.08
CA LYS A 222 -1.19 -7.30 14.14
C LYS A 222 -2.11 -6.43 13.29
N ASN A 223 -2.84 -5.50 13.92
CA ASN A 223 -3.74 -4.59 13.20
C ASN A 223 -2.98 -3.66 12.26
N ILE A 224 -1.86 -3.07 12.71
CA ILE A 224 -0.99 -2.23 11.88
C ILE A 224 -0.46 -3.03 10.68
N TYR A 225 -0.04 -4.27 10.89
CA TYR A 225 0.44 -5.15 9.82
C TYR A 225 -0.63 -5.36 8.74
N TYR A 226 -1.87 -5.71 9.12
CA TYR A 226 -2.94 -5.92 8.14
C TYR A 226 -3.33 -4.63 7.42
N GLU A 227 -3.38 -3.51 8.12
CA GLU A 227 -3.67 -2.20 7.54
C GLU A 227 -2.61 -1.82 6.49
N LEU A 228 -1.33 -1.91 6.85
CA LEU A 228 -0.23 -1.64 5.92
C LEU A 228 -0.21 -2.62 4.74
N SER A 229 -0.54 -3.89 4.98
CA SER A 229 -0.67 -4.89 3.92
C SER A 229 -1.80 -4.54 2.95
N ALA A 230 -2.95 -4.06 3.46
CA ALA A 230 -4.07 -3.64 2.62
C ALA A 230 -3.77 -2.37 1.80
N MET A 231 -2.96 -1.45 2.34
CA MET A 231 -2.53 -0.23 1.66
C MET A 231 -1.41 -0.45 0.63
N TYR A 232 -0.61 -1.51 0.78
CA TYR A 232 0.55 -1.72 -0.09
C TYR A 232 0.20 -1.82 -1.59
N PRO A 233 -0.84 -2.58 -2.02
CA PRO A 233 -1.27 -2.62 -3.41
C PRO A 233 -1.64 -1.26 -3.99
N THR A 234 -2.34 -0.43 -3.21
CA THR A 234 -2.79 0.89 -3.67
C THR A 234 -1.63 1.87 -3.76
N MET A 235 -0.68 1.81 -2.82
CA MET A 235 0.55 2.59 -2.88
C MET A 235 1.36 2.26 -4.14
N VAL A 236 1.57 0.97 -4.43
CA VAL A 236 2.29 0.53 -5.64
C VAL A 236 1.59 1.05 -6.91
N LEU A 237 0.25 1.04 -6.95
CA LEU A 237 -0.51 1.52 -8.10
C LEU A 237 -0.45 3.04 -8.25
N ALA A 238 -0.61 3.79 -7.16
CA ALA A 238 -0.51 5.25 -7.17
C ALA A 238 0.86 5.69 -7.67
N LEU A 239 1.92 5.00 -7.24
CA LEU A 239 3.28 5.22 -7.74
C LEU A 239 3.35 4.96 -9.25
N VAL A 240 2.92 3.78 -9.71
CA VAL A 240 2.93 3.44 -11.15
C VAL A 240 2.14 4.44 -11.99
N ASN A 241 0.99 4.92 -11.50
CA ASN A 241 0.17 5.89 -12.23
C ASN A 241 0.84 7.27 -12.30
N ASN A 242 1.35 7.77 -11.18
CA ASN A 242 2.07 9.05 -11.14
C ASN A 242 3.27 9.06 -12.11
N HIS A 243 3.92 7.92 -12.33
CA HIS A 243 5.01 7.82 -13.30
C HIS A 243 4.54 7.91 -14.74
N ARG A 244 3.39 7.30 -15.09
CA ARG A 244 2.81 7.41 -16.43
C ARG A 244 2.41 8.84 -16.76
N ASP A 245 1.88 9.57 -15.78
CA ASP A 245 1.49 10.97 -15.95
C ASP A 245 2.71 11.86 -16.20
N LEU A 246 3.80 11.64 -15.45
CA LEU A 246 5.07 12.36 -15.65
C LEU A 246 5.71 12.07 -17.02
N GLU A 247 5.68 10.83 -17.48
CA GLU A 247 6.16 10.47 -18.82
C GLU A 247 5.30 11.12 -19.91
N THR A 248 3.98 11.10 -19.74
CA THR A 248 3.05 11.72 -20.69
C THR A 248 3.26 13.23 -20.77
N MET A 249 3.41 13.92 -19.64
CA MET A 249 3.73 15.36 -19.60
C MET A 249 5.07 15.68 -20.25
N ARG A 250 6.09 14.82 -20.07
CA ARG A 250 7.39 14.99 -20.73
C ARG A 250 7.32 14.81 -22.23
N LEU A 251 6.56 13.82 -22.71
CA LEU A 251 6.33 13.64 -24.13
C LEU A 251 5.58 14.85 -24.71
N MET A 252 4.55 15.35 -24.04
CA MET A 252 3.83 16.57 -24.46
C MET A 252 4.76 17.78 -24.54
N ASN A 253 5.62 18.00 -23.54
CA ASN A 253 6.60 19.10 -23.56
C ASN A 253 7.67 18.93 -24.64
N ALA A 254 8.07 17.69 -24.97
CA ALA A 254 9.03 17.42 -26.04
C ALA A 254 8.43 17.63 -27.44
N PHE A 255 7.12 17.43 -27.60
CA PHE A 255 6.41 17.65 -28.86
C PHE A 255 6.05 19.11 -29.13
N ILE A 256 6.16 20.01 -28.15
CA ILE A 256 6.02 21.45 -28.37
C ILE A 256 7.41 21.99 -28.77
N PRO A 257 7.70 22.21 -30.07
CA PRO A 257 8.98 22.77 -30.47
C PRO A 257 9.17 24.16 -29.83
N PRO A 258 10.35 24.48 -29.28
CA PRO A 258 10.62 25.79 -28.65
C PRO A 258 10.56 26.98 -29.62
N THR A 259 10.29 26.74 -30.91
CA THR A 259 10.45 27.70 -32.00
C THR A 259 9.33 28.73 -32.14
N ILE A 260 8.26 28.70 -31.32
CA ILE A 260 7.13 29.65 -31.46
C ILE A 260 7.15 30.77 -30.40
N ILE A 261 8.09 30.77 -29.45
CA ILE A 261 8.13 31.82 -28.40
C ILE A 261 9.08 33.00 -28.76
N THR A 262 9.85 32.92 -29.84
CA THR A 262 10.66 34.07 -30.33
C THR A 262 9.96 34.92 -31.39
N ALA A 263 8.72 34.61 -31.79
CA ALA A 263 7.92 35.52 -32.59
C ALA A 263 7.29 36.60 -31.68
N GLU A 264 8.07 37.64 -31.41
CA GLU A 264 7.62 39.02 -31.37
C GLU A 264 6.30 39.28 -30.60
N SER A 265 6.44 39.26 -29.28
CA SER A 265 5.56 39.89 -28.31
C SER A 265 5.50 41.42 -28.53
N ASN A 266 4.94 41.86 -29.66
CA ASN A 266 4.19 43.11 -29.73
C ASN A 266 2.82 42.83 -29.09
N TYR A 267 2.80 42.63 -27.78
CA TYR A 267 1.54 42.61 -27.05
C TYR A 267 0.99 44.04 -27.03
N THR A 268 0.13 44.34 -28.00
CA THR A 268 -0.95 45.30 -27.79
C THR A 268 -1.63 44.94 -26.48
N THR A 269 -1.42 45.77 -25.48
CA THR A 269 -2.08 45.71 -24.18
C THR A 269 -3.58 45.60 -24.42
N ILE A 270 -4.14 44.41 -24.22
CA ILE A 270 -5.59 44.26 -24.07
C ILE A 270 -5.91 44.91 -22.73
N ARG A 271 -6.21 46.22 -22.77
CA ARG A 271 -6.82 46.92 -21.65
C ARG A 271 -8.19 46.28 -21.44
N PHE A 272 -8.31 45.47 -20.41
CA PHE A 272 -9.61 45.17 -19.84
C PHE A 272 -10.15 46.50 -19.30
N VAL A 273 -11.08 47.09 -20.07
CA VAL A 273 -11.95 48.15 -19.56
C VAL A 273 -12.83 47.50 -18.52
N VAL A 274 -12.40 47.59 -17.26
CA VAL A 274 -13.25 47.28 -16.12
C VAL A 274 -14.38 48.32 -16.14
N PRO A 275 -15.65 47.93 -16.29
CA PRO A 275 -16.76 48.86 -16.18
C PRO A 275 -16.84 49.33 -14.73
N ASN A 276 -16.30 50.51 -14.47
CA ASN A 276 -16.56 51.25 -13.25
C ASN A 276 -18.03 51.71 -13.28
N SER A 277 -18.93 50.96 -12.64
CA SER A 277 -20.12 51.51 -11.97
C SER A 277 -21.05 50.42 -11.47
N ILE A 278 -20.81 49.91 -10.27
CA ILE A 278 -21.91 49.72 -9.32
C ILE A 278 -21.42 50.23 -7.96
N THR A 279 -21.78 51.48 -7.69
CA THR A 279 -21.77 52.10 -6.37
C THR A 279 -22.75 51.32 -5.50
N THR A 280 -22.28 50.30 -4.77
CA THR A 280 -23.12 49.65 -3.76
C THR A 280 -23.13 50.52 -2.52
N THR A 281 -24.22 51.27 -2.39
CA THR A 281 -24.60 52.09 -1.25
C THR A 281 -24.53 51.29 0.04
N ARG A 282 -23.60 51.69 0.91
CA ARG A 282 -23.51 51.26 2.31
C ARG A 282 -24.70 51.87 3.06
N ALA A 283 -25.80 51.12 3.18
CA ALA A 283 -26.83 51.39 4.17
C ALA A 283 -26.49 50.63 5.45
N ALA A 284 -26.15 51.40 6.48
CA ALA A 284 -26.13 50.94 7.85
C ALA A 284 -27.51 50.40 8.25
N ASN A 285 -27.55 49.28 8.97
CA ASN A 285 -28.51 49.15 10.06
C ASN A 285 -28.00 48.20 11.14
N SER A 286 -27.84 48.81 12.29
CA SER A 286 -27.61 48.29 13.62
C SER A 286 -28.86 47.59 14.17
N THR A 287 -28.68 46.41 14.76
CA THR A 287 -29.48 45.82 15.87
C THR A 287 -28.68 44.60 16.30
N VAL A 288 -27.83 44.65 17.33
CA VAL A 288 -28.18 44.66 18.78
C VAL A 288 -29.40 43.79 19.04
N GLU A 289 -29.15 42.51 19.34
CA GLU A 289 -30.04 41.76 20.22
C GLU A 289 -29.19 40.87 21.14
N SER A 290 -29.05 41.38 22.35
CA SER A 290 -28.67 40.65 23.55
C SER A 290 -29.77 39.63 23.90
N VAL A 291 -29.41 38.36 24.07
CA VAL A 291 -30.27 37.41 24.79
C VAL A 291 -29.42 36.68 25.83
N ASP A 292 -29.57 37.17 27.05
CA ASP A 292 -29.32 36.45 28.30
C ASP A 292 -30.40 35.36 28.54
N ARG A 293 -30.03 34.41 29.41
CA ARG A 293 -30.84 33.37 30.10
C ARG A 293 -31.00 32.07 29.30
N ILE A 294 -30.68 30.88 29.83
CA ILE A 294 -30.74 30.34 31.22
C ILE A 294 -29.54 29.43 31.46
#